data_AF-A0A941RLT0-F1
#
_entry.id   AF-A0A941RLT0-F1
#
_cell.length_a   1.000
_cell.length_b   1.000
_cell.length_c   1.000
_cell.angle_alpha   90.00
_cell.angle_beta   90.00
_cell.angle_gamma   90.00
#
_symmetry.space_group_name_H-M   'P 1'
#
loop_
_entity.id
_entity.type
_entity.pdbx_description
1 polymer ?
#
loop_
_entity_poly.entity_id
_entity_poly.type
_entity_poly.pdbx_seq_one_letter_code
_entity_poly.pdbx_strand_id
1 'polypeptide(L)'
;MNGPLNITPDALAEEATRLQRKLTAGVRTLQDMDEVDFGVTPREEVWRDGKTVLYRFKGGRAPTAKVPLLISYALVNRPYMVDLQEDKSL
;
A
#
# COMPACT_ATOMS: atom_id res chain seq x y z
N MET A 1 -41.17 -0.83 -28.81
CA MET A 1 -42.00 -1.63 -27.89
C MET A 1 -41.03 -2.24 -26.88
N ASN A 2 -41.00 -1.72 -25.65
CA ASN A 2 -40.00 -2.11 -24.65
C ASN A 2 -40.44 -3.42 -23.98
N GLY A 3 -39.54 -4.42 -23.94
CA GLY A 3 -39.74 -5.63 -23.16
C GLY A 3 -39.66 -5.36 -21.65
N PRO A 4 -40.07 -6.32 -20.79
CA PRO A 4 -40.23 -6.15 -19.34
C PRO A 4 -38.95 -5.75 -18.57
N LEU A 5 -37.79 -5.77 -19.23
CA LEU A 5 -36.49 -5.38 -18.66
C LEU A 5 -36.05 -3.95 -19.05
N ASN A 6 -36.81 -3.23 -19.86
CA ASN A 6 -36.52 -1.84 -20.30
C ASN A 6 -35.08 -1.62 -20.82
N ILE A 7 -34.44 -2.66 -21.36
CA ILE A 7 -33.13 -2.60 -22.00
C ILE A 7 -33.33 -2.10 -23.42
N THR A 8 -32.94 -0.86 -23.70
CA THR A 8 -32.97 -0.28 -25.04
C THR A 8 -31.61 -0.44 -25.72
N PRO A 9 -31.56 -0.55 -27.06
CA PRO A 9 -30.30 -0.58 -27.82
C PRO A 9 -29.40 0.62 -27.52
N ASP A 10 -30.00 1.81 -27.34
CA ASP A 10 -29.26 3.03 -27.01
C ASP A 10 -28.64 2.96 -25.61
N ALA A 11 -29.37 2.45 -24.62
CA ALA A 11 -28.85 2.26 -23.26
C ALA A 11 -27.68 1.25 -23.24
N LEU A 12 -27.77 0.17 -24.02
CA LEU A 12 -26.69 -0.80 -24.17
C LEU A 12 -25.45 -0.19 -24.84
N ALA A 13 -25.65 0.65 -25.86
CA ALA A 13 -24.54 1.34 -26.54
C ALA A 13 -23.83 2.34 -25.60
N GLU A 14 -24.61 3.07 -24.78
CA GLU A 14 -24.07 3.95 -23.76
C GLU A 14 -23.28 3.19 -22.68
N GLU A 15 -23.80 2.04 -22.24
CA GLU A 15 -23.16 1.19 -21.25
C GLU A 15 -21.85 0.57 -21.77
N ALA A 16 -21.85 0.08 -23.01
CA ALA A 16 -20.64 -0.41 -23.67
C ALA A 16 -19.57 0.69 -23.76
N THR A 17 -19.96 1.90 -24.14
CA THR A 17 -19.06 3.07 -24.21
C THR A 17 -18.52 3.46 -22.83
N ARG A 18 -19.34 3.34 -21.78
CA ARG A 18 -18.93 3.60 -20.39
C ARG A 18 -17.94 2.55 -19.89
N LEU A 19 -18.17 1.27 -20.21
CA LEU A 19 -17.29 0.17 -19.86
C LEU A 19 -15.92 0.34 -20.54
N GLN A 20 -15.90 0.63 -21.84
CA GLN A 20 -14.66 0.86 -22.58
C GLN A 20 -13.83 1.99 -21.96
N ARG A 21 -14.46 3.12 -21.62
CA ARG A 21 -13.78 4.25 -20.94
C ARG A 21 -13.18 3.83 -19.59
N LYS A 22 -13.91 3.07 -18.78
CA LYS A 22 -13.42 2.57 -17.49
C LYS A 22 -12.26 1.59 -17.67
N LEU A 23 -12.31 0.71 -18.66
CA LEU A 23 -11.24 -0.23 -18.95
C LEU A 23 -9.96 0.50 -19.38
N THR A 24 -10.06 1.45 -20.32
CA THR A 24 -8.90 2.25 -20.75
C THR A 24 -8.31 3.07 -19.61
N ALA A 25 -9.16 3.69 -18.78
CA ALA A 25 -8.71 4.41 -17.59
C ALA A 25 -8.01 3.47 -16.59
N GLY A 26 -8.57 2.28 -16.34
CA GLY A 26 -7.99 1.29 -15.45
C GLY A 26 -6.62 0.80 -15.90
N VAL A 27 -6.44 0.50 -17.18
CA VAL A 27 -5.14 0.12 -17.74
C VAL A 27 -4.12 1.23 -17.56
N ARG A 28 -4.49 2.48 -17.87
CA ARG A 28 -3.60 3.63 -17.68
C ARG A 28 -3.20 3.83 -16.23
N THR A 29 -4.15 3.75 -15.29
CA THR A 29 -3.85 3.84 -13.86
C THR A 29 -2.85 2.76 -13.43
N LEU A 30 -3.03 1.52 -13.87
CA LEU A 30 -2.11 0.43 -13.51
C LEU A 30 -0.70 0.61 -14.12
N GLN A 31 -0.59 1.24 -15.28
CA GLN A 31 0.69 1.57 -15.91
C GLN A 31 1.39 2.75 -15.23
N ASP A 32 0.61 3.73 -14.75
CA ASP A 32 1.09 4.94 -14.07
C ASP A 32 1.30 4.72 -12.55
N MET A 33 1.07 3.49 -12.05
CA MET A 33 1.33 3.16 -10.65
C MET A 33 2.83 2.92 -10.44
N ASP A 34 3.45 3.80 -9.66
CA ASP A 34 4.82 3.61 -9.19
C ASP A 34 4.94 2.35 -8.31
N GLU A 35 6.10 1.69 -8.38
CA GLU A 35 6.48 0.69 -7.38
C GLU A 35 6.60 1.37 -6.02
N VAL A 36 5.69 1.04 -5.10
CA VAL A 36 5.74 1.55 -3.74
C VAL A 36 6.68 0.65 -2.93
N ASP A 37 7.92 1.09 -2.76
CA ASP A 37 8.85 0.49 -1.81
C ASP A 37 8.45 0.87 -0.38
N PHE A 38 7.89 -0.11 0.34
CA PHE A 38 7.61 0.01 1.78
C PHE A 38 8.82 -0.47 2.59
N GLY A 39 9.11 0.15 3.72
CA GLY A 39 10.19 -0.28 4.61
C GLY A 39 11.59 0.16 4.14
N VAL A 40 11.70 1.42 3.69
CA VAL A 40 12.92 2.02 3.15
C VAL A 40 14.00 2.28 4.20
N THR A 41 13.67 2.25 5.50
CA THR A 41 14.66 2.54 6.54
C THR A 41 15.65 1.36 6.68
N PRO A 42 16.97 1.57 6.49
CA PRO A 42 17.96 0.53 6.67
C PRO A 42 17.86 -0.07 8.07
N ARG A 43 17.73 -1.40 8.15
CA ARG A 43 17.60 -2.12 9.41
C ARG A 43 18.45 -3.37 9.43
N GLU A 44 18.95 -3.71 10.61
CA GLU A 44 19.70 -4.93 10.87
C GLU A 44 18.92 -5.84 11.83
N GLU A 45 18.84 -7.12 11.52
CA GLU A 45 18.40 -8.12 12.50
C GLU A 45 19.48 -8.26 13.57
N VAL A 46 19.13 -7.98 14.82
CA VAL A 46 20.07 -8.08 15.96
C VAL A 46 19.78 -9.26 16.86
N TRP A 47 18.58 -9.83 16.77
CA TRP A 47 18.16 -10.98 17.58
C TRP A 47 16.92 -11.65 17.00
N ARG A 48 16.77 -12.95 17.27
CA ARG A 48 15.64 -13.77 16.87
C ARG A 48 15.32 -14.83 17.92
N ASP A 49 14.03 -15.07 18.12
CA ASP A 49 13.49 -16.21 18.85
C ASP A 49 12.24 -16.75 18.14
N GLY A 50 12.36 -17.94 17.56
CA GLY A 50 11.32 -18.54 16.72
C GLY A 50 10.88 -17.62 15.58
N LYS A 51 9.63 -17.16 15.65
CA LYS A 51 9.01 -16.26 14.65
C LYS A 51 9.17 -14.77 14.98
N THR A 52 9.73 -14.46 16.16
CA THR A 52 9.95 -13.08 16.62
C THR A 52 11.33 -12.63 16.21
N VAL A 53 11.42 -11.43 15.63
CA VAL A 53 12.68 -10.83 15.18
C VAL A 53 12.79 -9.42 15.74
N LEU A 54 13.93 -9.10 16.35
CA LEU A 54 14.27 -7.75 16.77
C LEU A 54 15.13 -7.10 15.70
N TYR A 55 14.63 -6.00 15.15
CA TYR A 55 15.35 -5.17 14.20
C TYR A 55 15.87 -3.91 14.88
N ARG A 56 17.10 -3.53 14.55
CA ARG A 56 17.67 -2.22 14.84
C ARG A 56 17.67 -1.38 13.58
N PHE A 57 16.93 -0.29 13.61
CA PHE A 57 16.88 0.66 12.50
C PHE A 57 18.08 1.63 12.59
N LYS A 58 18.68 1.93 11.44
CA LYS A 58 19.81 2.87 11.29
C LYS A 58 19.32 4.11 10.55
N GLY A 59 19.21 5.22 11.27
CA GLY A 59 18.94 6.52 10.67
C GLY A 59 20.19 7.13 10.01
N GLY A 60 20.00 8.13 9.15
CA GLY A 60 21.09 8.82 8.45
C GLY A 60 22.02 9.67 9.33
N ARG A 61 21.69 9.87 10.61
CA ARG A 61 22.48 10.63 11.59
C ARG A 61 22.73 9.83 12.86
N ALA A 62 23.76 10.22 13.60
CA ALA A 62 24.04 9.65 14.91
C ALA A 62 22.85 9.85 15.87
N PRO A 63 22.46 8.82 16.66
CA PRO A 63 21.38 8.95 17.64
C PRO A 63 21.69 10.05 18.65
N THR A 64 20.72 10.93 18.90
CA THR A 64 20.83 12.01 19.89
C THR A 64 20.27 11.61 21.26
N ALA A 65 19.36 10.63 21.30
CA ALA A 65 18.76 10.14 22.53
C ALA A 65 19.69 9.14 23.23
N LYS A 66 19.87 9.30 24.55
CA LYS A 66 20.66 8.37 25.38
C LYS A 66 19.92 7.05 25.66
N VAL A 67 18.59 7.09 25.69
CA VAL A 67 17.73 5.93 25.96
C VAL A 67 17.14 5.46 24.63
N PRO A 68 17.24 4.16 24.29
CA PRO A 68 16.68 3.63 23.05
C PRO A 68 15.15 3.55 23.11
N LEU A 69 14.50 3.80 21.97
CA LEU A 69 13.07 3.55 21.78
C LEU A 69 12.88 2.09 21.32
N LEU A 70 11.99 1.36 22.00
CA LEU A 70 11.56 0.03 21.59
C LEU A 70 10.11 0.10 21.12
N ILE A 71 9.86 -0.37 19.90
CA ILE A 71 8.51 -0.47 19.33
C ILE A 71 8.12 -1.94 19.33
N SER A 72 7.11 -2.30 20.14
CA SER A 72 6.46 -3.61 20.09
C SER A 72 5.09 -3.43 19.45
N TYR A 73 4.88 -4.05 18.28
CA TYR A 73 3.64 -3.92 17.53
C TYR A 73 2.78 -5.18 17.68
N ALA A 74 1.46 -5.03 17.54
CA ALA A 74 0.53 -6.15 17.58
C ALA A 74 0.64 -7.01 16.32
N LEU A 75 0.69 -8.34 16.48
CA LEU A 75 0.82 -9.32 15.39
C LEU A 75 -0.40 -9.40 14.46
N VAL A 76 -1.45 -8.63 14.75
CA VAL A 76 -2.66 -8.56 13.93
C VAL A 76 -2.42 -7.76 12.63
N ASN A 77 -1.45 -6.84 12.63
CA ASN A 77 -1.09 -6.00 11.49
C ASN A 77 0.32 -6.32 10.95
N ARG A 78 0.60 -5.87 9.71
CA ARG A 78 1.92 -6.05 9.10
C ARG A 78 2.95 -5.07 9.69
N PRO A 79 4.22 -5.51 9.90
CA PRO A 79 5.26 -4.70 10.55
C PRO A 79 5.62 -3.37 9.87
N TYR A 80 5.35 -3.21 8.57
CA TYR A 80 5.66 -1.96 7.85
C TYR A 80 4.72 -0.79 8.21
N MET A 81 3.70 -1.02 9.05
CA MET A 81 2.82 0.07 9.54
C MET A 81 3.55 1.13 10.36
N VAL A 82 4.77 0.86 10.85
CA VAL A 82 5.60 1.83 11.59
C VAL A 82 6.71 2.44 10.72
N ASP A 83 6.83 2.00 9.46
CA ASP A 83 7.85 2.41 8.49
C ASP A 83 7.21 2.49 7.09
N LEU A 84 6.11 3.25 7.02
CA LEU A 84 5.22 3.35 5.85
C LEU A 84 5.86 4.19 4.73
N GLN A 85 6.47 5.32 5.09
CA GLN A 85 7.13 6.27 4.18
C GLN A 85 7.86 7.33 5.00
N GLU A 86 8.94 7.90 4.45
CA GLU A 86 9.74 8.95 5.12
C GLU A 86 8.88 10.17 5.51
N ASP A 87 7.86 10.49 4.69
CA ASP A 87 6.89 11.58 4.90
C ASP A 87 5.50 11.13 5.40
N LYS A 88 5.33 9.86 5.78
CA LYS A 88 4.06 9.35 6.36
C LYS A 88 4.25 8.51 7.62
N SER A 89 5.35 8.74 8.31
CA SER A 89 5.56 8.23 9.66
C SER A 89 5.03 9.27 10.66
N LEU A 90 4.35 8.81 11.72
CA LEU A 90 3.70 9.64 12.75
C LEU A 90 4.60 10.74 13.33
#